data_AF-S4P104-F1
#
_entry.id   AF-S4P104-F1
#
_cell.length_a   1.000
_cell.length_b   1.000
_cell.length_c   1.000
_cell.angle_alpha   90.00
_cell.angle_beta   90.00
_cell.angle_gamma   90.00
#
_symmetry.space_group_name_H-M   'P 1'
#
loop_
_entity.id
_entity.type
_entity.pdbx_description
1 polymer ?
#
loop_
_entity_poly.entity_id
_entity_poly.type
_entity_poly.pdbx_seq_one_letter_code
_entity_poly.pdbx_strand_id
1 'polypeptide(L)' 'MELDVSDAKSVQNLLKAILNEYKLPPKIVVNSAGVTRDNWLLKLSEEDYDSVMHVNLKGTFLIMQTFA' A
#
# COMPACT_ATOMS: atom_id res chain seq x y z
N MET A 1 10.10 7.06 -8.31
CA MET A 1 10.19 6.53 -6.93
C MET A 1 9.48 5.18 -6.92
N GLU A 2 10.12 4.13 -6.41
CA GLU A 2 9.48 2.82 -6.24
C GLU A 2 8.75 2.77 -4.89
N LEU A 3 7.58 2.13 -4.85
CA LEU A 3 6.74 2.02 -3.66
C LEU A 3 6.09 0.64 -3.61
N ASP A 4 6.20 -0.02 -2.47
CA ASP A 4 5.35 -1.13 -2.08
C ASP A 4 4.44 -0.64 -0.96
N VAL A 5 3.12 -0.60 -1.22
CA VAL A 5 2.14 -0.11 -0.26
C VAL A 5 2.04 -1.01 0.98
N SER A 6 2.40 -2.29 0.86
CA SER A 6 2.30 -3.28 1.94
C SER A 6 3.47 -3.24 2.93
N ASP A 7 4.56 -2.54 2.58
CA ASP A 7 5.74 -2.33 3.42
C ASP A 7 5.75 -0.92 4.03
N ALA A 8 5.67 -0.85 5.36
CA ALA A 8 5.71 0.39 6.11
C ALA A 8 6.99 1.20 5.86
N LYS A 9 8.14 0.55 5.67
CA LYS A 9 9.41 1.24 5.43
C LYS A 9 9.41 1.89 4.05
N SER A 10 8.91 1.19 3.03
CA SER A 10 8.72 1.72 1.68
C SER A 10 7.83 2.98 1.68
N VAL A 11 6.69 2.93 2.36
CA VAL A 11 5.78 4.09 2.50
C VAL A 11 6.46 5.29 3.19
N GLN A 12 7.20 5.05 4.28
CA GLN A 12 7.93 6.10 4.99
C GLN A 12 9.07 6.71 4.15
N ASN A 13 9.75 5.89 3.34
CA ASN A 13 10.77 6.36 2.42
C ASN A 13 10.17 7.26 1.32
N LEU A 14 8.98 6.91 0.82
CA LEU A 14 8.26 7.74 -0.13
C LEU A 14 7.94 9.12 0.45
N LEU A 15 7.43 9.20 1.69
CA LEU A 15 7.16 10.48 2.35
C LEU A 15 8.43 11.36 2.40
N LYS A 16 9.56 10.80 2.82
CA LYS A 16 10.84 11.53 2.84
C LYS A 16 11.24 12.02 1.46
N ALA A 17 11.08 11.17 0.44
CA ALA A 17 11.43 11.49 -0.92
C ALA A 17 10.55 12.63 -1.48
N ILE A 18 9.24 12.58 -1.24
CA ILE A 18 8.29 13.64 -1.63
C ILE A 18 8.63 14.95 -0.93
N LEU A 19 8.88 14.93 0.39
CA LEU A 19 9.24 16.13 1.14
C LEU A 19 10.57 16.73 0.67
N ASN A 20 11.52 15.90 0.23
CA ASN A 20 12.78 16.36 -0.31
C ASN A 20 12.61 17.03 -1.68
N GLU A 21 11.75 16.51 -2.55
CA GLU A 21 11.55 17.00 -3.92
C GLU A 21 10.59 18.20 -3.97
N TYR A 22 9.41 18.07 -3.34
CA TYR A 22 8.31 19.03 -3.45
C TYR A 22 8.21 19.99 -2.26
N LYS A 23 8.96 19.76 -1.18
CA LYS A 23 8.99 20.57 0.07
C LYS A 23 7.64 20.69 0.79
N LEU A 24 6.62 19.95 0.35
CA LEU A 24 5.26 19.99 0.87
C LEU A 24 4.70 18.56 0.95
N PRO A 25 3.88 18.25 1.97
CA PRO A 25 3.19 16.97 2.02
C PRO A 25 2.06 16.91 0.97
N PRO A 26 1.70 15.71 0.48
CA PRO A 26 0.56 15.51 -0.40
C PRO A 26 -0.73 16.09 0.22
N LYS A 27 -1.56 16.72 -0.61
CA LYS A 27 -2.90 17.20 -0.20
C LYS A 27 -4.02 16.22 -0.55
N ILE A 28 -3.76 15.33 -1.49
CA ILE A 28 -4.68 14.31 -1.97
C ILE A 28 -3.92 12.99 -1.99
N VAL A 29 -4.57 11.95 -1.47
CA VAL A 29 -4.07 10.58 -1.48
C VAL A 29 -5.13 9.73 -2.16
N VAL A 30 -4.72 8.93 -3.15
CA VAL A 30 -5.60 8.02 -3.88
C VAL A 30 -5.12 6.59 -3.65
N ASN A 31 -5.86 5.83 -2.85
CA ASN A 31 -5.59 4.42 -2.60
C ASN A 31 -6.12 3.58 -3.78
N SER A 32 -5.31 3.44 -4.82
CA SER A 32 -5.66 2.68 -6.03
C SER A 32 -4.87 1.40 -6.23
N ALA A 33 -3.82 1.17 -5.43
CA ALA A 33 -3.03 -0.06 -5.52
C ALA A 33 -3.88 -1.25 -5.05
N GLY A 34 -3.94 -2.30 -5.86
CA GLY A 34 -4.69 -3.51 -5.53
C GLY A 34 -4.27 -4.68 -6.39
N VAL A 35 -4.35 -5.88 -5.82
CA VAL A 35 -4.16 -7.16 -6.51
C VAL A 35 -5.37 -8.04 -6.30
N THR A 36 -5.57 -8.99 -7.22
CA THR A 36 -6.59 -10.02 -7.11
C THR A 36 -5.95 -11.41 -7.20
N ARG A 37 -6.56 -12.36 -6.49
CA ARG A 37 -6.25 -13.79 -6.53
C ARG A 37 -7.56 -14.54 -6.60
N ASP A 38 -7.96 -14.86 -7.82
CA ASP A 38 -9.29 -15.40 -8.08
C ASP A 38 -9.27 -16.92 -7.95
N ASN A 39 -10.01 -17.44 -6.97
CA ASN A 39 -10.21 -18.87 -6.80
C ASN A 39 -11.53 -19.12 -6.07
N TRP A 40 -11.98 -20.37 -6.10
CA TRP A 40 -13.04 -20.82 -5.21
C TRP A 40 -12.59 -20.67 -3.76
N LEU A 41 -13.47 -20.23 -2.86
CA LEU A 41 -13.12 -20.03 -1.46
C LEU A 41 -12.46 -21.26 -0.82
N LEU A 42 -12.94 -22.46 -1.13
CA LEU A 42 -12.39 -23.74 -0.63
C LEU A 42 -11.02 -24.11 -1.20
N LYS A 43 -10.57 -23.42 -2.24
CA LYS A 43 -9.30 -23.66 -2.94
C LYS A 43 -8.35 -22.45 -2.88
N LEU A 44 -8.79 -21.35 -2.28
CA LEU A 44 -7.96 -20.18 -2.09
C LEU A 44 -6.89 -20.53 -1.06
N SER A 45 -5.63 -20.42 -1.46
CA SER A 45 -4.52 -20.66 -0.52
C SER A 45 -4.45 -19.52 0.50
N GLU A 46 -3.90 -19.80 1.68
CA GLU A 46 -3.66 -18.76 2.68
C GLU A 46 -2.70 -17.70 2.15
N GLU A 47 -1.69 -18.09 1.36
CA GLU A 47 -0.75 -17.17 0.72
C GLU A 47 -1.45 -16.22 -0.26
N ASP A 48 -2.37 -16.73 -1.08
CA ASP A 48 -3.15 -15.90 -2.01
C ASP A 48 -4.03 -14.91 -1.24
N TYR A 49 -4.73 -15.38 -0.21
CA TYR A 49 -5.55 -14.54 0.65
C TYR A 49 -4.71 -13.44 1.32
N ASP A 50 -3.58 -13.83 1.91
CA ASP A 50 -2.66 -12.91 2.58
C ASP A 50 -2.07 -11.89 1.60
N SER A 51 -1.77 -12.29 0.37
CA SER A 51 -1.24 -11.37 -0.65
C SER A 51 -2.25 -10.27 -0.98
N VAL A 52 -3.54 -10.61 -1.11
CA VAL A 52 -4.62 -9.65 -1.36
C VAL A 52 -4.81 -8.75 -0.14
N MET A 53 -4.81 -9.31 1.07
CA MET A 53 -4.98 -8.53 2.30
C MET A 53 -3.79 -7.59 2.56
N HIS A 54 -2.57 -8.02 2.27
CA HIS A 54 -1.36 -7.21 2.41
C HIS A 54 -1.38 -5.97 1.53
N VAL A 55 -1.80 -6.10 0.26
CA VAL A 55 -1.83 -4.96 -0.65
C VAL A 55 -3.09 -4.13 -0.47
N ASN A 56 -4.27 -4.74 -0.56
CA ASN A 56 -5.52 -4.01 -0.73
C ASN A 56 -6.00 -3.37 0.59
N LEU A 57 -5.79 -4.06 1.73
CA LEU A 57 -6.25 -3.59 3.03
C LEU A 57 -5.13 -2.98 3.86
N LYS A 58 -4.09 -3.76 4.19
CA LYS A 58 -2.95 -3.27 4.99
C LYS A 58 -2.23 -2.13 4.28
N GLY A 59 -2.06 -2.21 2.96
CA GLY A 59 -1.41 -1.16 2.19
C GLY A 59 -2.17 0.17 2.26
N THR A 60 -3.49 0.13 2.05
CA THR A 60 -4.37 1.30 2.26
C THR A 60 -4.23 1.86 3.69
N PHE A 61 -4.22 1.00 4.71
CA PHE A 61 -4.04 1.41 6.10
C PHE A 61 -2.70 2.12 6.34
N LEU A 62 -1.59 1.59 5.83
CA LEU A 62 -0.25 2.17 6.02
C LEU A 62 -0.12 3.53 5.34
N ILE A 63 -0.71 3.68 4.15
CA ILE A 63 -0.78 4.96 3.44
C ILE A 63 -1.57 5.97 4.27
N MET A 64 -2.76 5.61 4.75
CA MET A 64 -3.56 6.49 5.58
C MET A 64 -2.86 6.86 6.89
N GLN A 65 -2.20 5.92 7.57
CA GLN A 65 -1.44 6.21 8.79
C GLN A 65 -0.28 7.20 8.55
N THR A 66 0.29 7.23 7.35
CA THR A 66 1.45 8.07 7.04
C THR A 66 1.06 9.45 6.52
N PHE A 67 -0.03 9.56 5.77
CA PHE A 67 -0.38 10.77 5.01
C PHE A 67 -1.70 11.44 5.43
N ALA A 68 -2.54 10.81 6.26
CA ALA A 68 -3.73 11.42 6.85
C ALA A 68 -3.41 12.02 8.23
#